data_AF-A0A3E5BIM1-F1
#
_entry.id   AF-A0A3E5BIM1-F1
#
_cell.length_a   1.000
_cell.length_b   1.000
_cell.length_c   1.000
_cell.angle_alpha   90.00
_cell.angle_beta   90.00
_cell.angle_gamma   90.00
#
_symmetry.space_group_name_H-M   'P 1'
#
loop_
_entity.id
_entity.type
_entity.pdbx_description
1 polymer ?
#
loop_
_entity_poly.entity_id
_entity_poly.type
_entity_poly.pdbx_seq_one_letter_code
_entity_poly.pdbx_strand_id
1 'polypeptide(L)'
;MNDENIHIGALLKQFFGYWKIYVPIGIICLIAAICFLIVTPKEYGFTARMRLIGDNQGMMSELKMLKSSGLNALLGGSASGISVEDEVIVLMSRTNMTKAILQTGYQVETRQQRGLKKVLLYGKDNPITLLFPEQFLDTISESIKIKITLSDGMLQSAKIQSKLFETVKIQEQTLPYRLQIPVGTIMVAPNADISIPGKQTFNIQITPLQKVYEDLYKNIAAGAEETISDIILLEFDNENKQRGCDFLNELMSVFNQYSRDVKVEEADLNARFVRVRLDTITTELAYLEHQIEAYKKHNNIPEPTLYAKAAMTGKMELESLILETEARVKMMDYVVEYMQKEENEHASIPSFEGIGEKSIALYNQLVLDRERLLLASEKGNPALILADKQLAEQRKMLLETIAATRNSVKASLEELNKKNQVFNGQLNELPTQEREYIEMKRQQKIKETIYLFLMQKLQEKSLVNSPDEQAGRVVDAAYCSAKPVFPKKLIVLAIAFVAACILSLIAIYMKVFVFTKR
;
A
#
# COMPACT_ATOMS: atom_id res chain seq x y z
N MET A 1 -34.59 56.21 -54.44
CA MET A 1 -33.83 56.21 -53.17
C MET A 1 -34.48 57.27 -52.30
N ASN A 2 -35.48 56.88 -51.50
CA ASN A 2 -36.05 57.77 -50.48
C ASN A 2 -35.47 57.31 -49.16
N ASP A 3 -34.57 58.13 -48.61
CA ASP A 3 -34.19 58.05 -47.21
C ASP A 3 -35.42 58.33 -46.36
N GLU A 4 -36.09 57.27 -45.91
CA GLU A 4 -36.98 57.34 -44.75
C GLU A 4 -36.11 57.61 -43.52
N ASN A 5 -35.78 58.89 -43.32
CA ASN A 5 -35.28 59.36 -42.04
C ASN A 5 -36.36 59.10 -40.99
N ILE A 6 -36.25 57.98 -40.28
CA ILE A 6 -37.05 57.66 -39.12
C ILE A 6 -36.88 58.81 -38.13
N HIS A 7 -37.86 59.71 -38.06
CA HIS A 7 -37.88 60.79 -37.08
C HIS A 7 -38.14 60.20 -35.69
N ILE A 8 -37.07 59.74 -35.04
CA ILE A 8 -37.07 59.16 -33.69
C ILE A 8 -37.79 60.07 -32.69
N GLY A 9 -37.68 61.39 -32.85
CA GLY A 9 -38.38 62.38 -32.02
C GLY A 9 -39.91 62.38 -32.17
N ALA A 10 -40.46 62.03 -33.34
CA ALA A 10 -41.90 61.94 -33.54
C ALA A 10 -42.49 60.67 -32.90
N LEU A 11 -41.79 59.53 -33.03
CA LEU A 11 -42.15 58.28 -32.37
C LEU A 11 -42.12 58.41 -30.84
N LEU A 12 -41.10 59.06 -30.28
CA LEU A 12 -40.99 59.32 -28.84
C LEU A 12 -42.15 60.16 -28.30
N LYS A 13 -42.54 61.21 -29.03
CA LYS A 13 -43.67 62.07 -28.65
C LYS A 13 -45.01 61.32 -28.67
N GLN A 14 -45.18 60.40 -29.60
CA GLN A 14 -46.35 59.52 -29.69
C GLN A 14 -46.37 58.49 -28.54
N PHE A 15 -45.21 57.99 -28.12
CA PHE A 15 -45.07 57.11 -26.95
C PHE A 15 -45.50 57.80 -25.65
N PHE A 16 -45.08 59.04 -25.41
CA PHE A 16 -45.52 59.82 -24.24
C PHE A 16 -47.04 60.06 -24.20
N GLY A 17 -47.72 60.03 -25.36
CA GLY A 17 -49.18 60.12 -25.44
C GLY A 17 -49.92 58.92 -24.83
N TYR A 18 -49.28 57.75 -24.74
CA TYR A 18 -49.89 56.51 -24.23
C TYR A 18 -49.59 56.25 -22.73
N TRP A 19 -49.21 57.27 -21.96
CA TRP A 19 -48.91 57.13 -20.52
C TRP A 19 -50.00 56.50 -19.68
N LYS A 20 -51.27 56.66 -20.07
CA LYS A 20 -52.41 55.99 -19.45
C LYS A 20 -52.39 54.46 -19.58
N ILE A 21 -51.54 53.89 -20.44
CA ILE A 21 -51.42 52.44 -20.69
C ILE A 21 -50.18 51.87 -20.02
N TYR A 22 -49.01 52.48 -20.23
CA TYR A 22 -47.76 51.89 -19.71
C TYR A 22 -47.57 52.12 -18.21
N VAL A 23 -48.09 53.21 -17.62
CA VAL A 23 -48.00 53.47 -16.17
C VAL A 23 -48.73 52.41 -15.33
N PRO A 24 -50.02 52.08 -15.58
CA PRO A 24 -50.69 51.04 -14.79
C PRO A 24 -50.06 49.66 -14.98
N ILE A 25 -49.58 49.32 -16.17
CA ILE A 25 -48.84 48.06 -16.42
C ILE A 25 -47.55 48.02 -15.58
N GLY A 26 -46.79 49.11 -15.56
CA GLY A 26 -45.60 49.23 -14.73
C GLY A 26 -45.88 49.05 -13.23
N ILE A 27 -46.95 49.66 -12.73
CA ILE A 27 -47.37 49.52 -11.33
C ILE A 27 -47.76 48.07 -11.01
N ILE A 28 -48.53 47.41 -11.88
CA ILE A 28 -48.94 46.01 -11.70
C ILE A 28 -47.72 45.09 -11.67
N CYS A 29 -46.78 45.25 -12.61
CA CYS A 29 -45.54 44.47 -12.63
C CYS A 29 -44.68 44.70 -11.38
N LEU A 30 -44.63 45.94 -10.87
CA LEU A 30 -43.89 46.28 -9.66
C LEU A 30 -44.54 45.65 -8.41
N ILE A 31 -45.86 45.71 -8.30
CA ILE A 31 -46.61 45.04 -7.22
C ILE A 31 -46.40 43.52 -7.28
N ALA A 32 -46.45 42.92 -8.48
CA ALA A 32 -46.19 41.51 -8.67
C ALA A 32 -44.76 41.12 -8.23
N ALA A 33 -43.76 41.95 -8.57
CA ALA A 33 -42.37 41.74 -8.16
C ALA A 33 -42.19 41.85 -6.64
N ILE A 34 -42.81 42.84 -5.99
CA ILE A 34 -42.80 42.97 -4.52
C ILE A 34 -43.50 41.77 -3.87
N CYS A 35 -44.65 41.37 -4.39
CA CYS A 35 -45.38 40.19 -3.92
C CYS A 35 -44.51 38.93 -4.02
N PHE A 36 -43.84 38.73 -5.15
CA PHE A 36 -42.88 37.64 -5.35
C PHE A 36 -41.79 37.65 -4.27
N LEU A 37 -41.13 38.79 -4.04
CA LEU A 37 -40.08 38.93 -3.02
C LEU A 37 -40.56 38.69 -1.58
N ILE A 38 -41.84 38.96 -1.30
CA ILE A 38 -42.45 38.70 0.02
C ILE A 38 -42.85 37.23 0.16
N VAL A 39 -43.24 36.54 -0.91
CA VAL A 39 -43.70 35.14 -0.85
C VAL A 39 -42.54 34.15 -0.93
N THR A 40 -41.51 34.43 -1.72
CA THR A 40 -40.37 33.51 -1.90
C THR A 40 -39.54 33.37 -0.62
N PRO A 41 -39.20 32.13 -0.20
CA PRO A 41 -38.25 31.91 0.87
C PRO A 41 -36.86 32.43 0.46
N LYS A 42 -36.06 32.80 1.46
CA LYS A 42 -34.69 33.27 1.26
C LYS A 42 -33.77 32.06 1.30
N GLU A 43 -32.84 31.98 0.36
CA GLU A 43 -31.80 30.96 0.34
C GLU A 43 -30.44 31.59 0.67
N TYR A 44 -29.64 30.86 1.42
CA TYR A 44 -28.31 31.22 1.85
C TYR A 44 -27.30 30.29 1.19
N GLY A 45 -26.15 30.83 0.82
CA GLY A 45 -25.07 30.08 0.22
C GLY A 45 -24.15 29.61 1.30
N PHE A 46 -23.76 28.34 1.21
CA PHE A 46 -22.89 27.67 2.13
C PHE A 46 -21.61 27.32 1.43
N THR A 47 -20.50 27.56 2.12
CA THR A 47 -19.18 27.22 1.64
C THR A 47 -18.47 26.41 2.72
N ALA A 48 -17.79 25.34 2.31
CA ALA A 48 -16.89 24.58 3.17
C ALA A 48 -15.58 24.31 2.41
N ARG A 49 -14.47 24.27 3.15
CA ARG A 49 -13.15 23.99 2.58
C ARG A 49 -12.47 22.84 3.32
N MET A 50 -12.03 21.86 2.56
CA MET A 50 -11.29 20.71 3.08
C MET A 50 -9.98 20.55 2.34
N ARG A 51 -8.87 20.54 3.07
CA ARG A 51 -7.55 20.27 2.52
C ARG A 51 -7.27 18.77 2.57
N LEU A 52 -6.96 18.17 1.43
CA LEU A 52 -6.54 16.78 1.35
C LEU A 52 -5.14 16.62 1.96
N ILE A 53 -4.97 15.61 2.79
CA ILE A 53 -3.68 15.18 3.30
C ILE A 53 -3.21 14.06 2.38
N GLY A 54 -2.35 14.42 1.42
CA GLY A 54 -1.67 13.41 0.60
C GLY A 54 -0.66 12.63 1.43
N ASP A 55 -0.52 11.33 1.16
CA ASP A 55 0.58 10.48 1.64
C ASP A 55 1.91 11.00 1.04
N ASN A 56 2.40 12.11 1.55
CA ASN A 56 3.50 12.93 1.01
C ASN A 56 4.86 12.62 1.66
N GLN A 57 5.09 11.38 2.11
CA GLN A 57 6.41 10.95 2.55
C GLN A 57 6.97 9.88 1.60
N GLY A 58 7.44 10.33 0.43
CA GLY A 58 8.17 9.49 -0.51
C GLY A 58 8.54 10.19 -1.82
N MET A 59 9.53 9.62 -2.52
CA MET A 59 10.17 10.01 -3.80
C MET A 59 9.22 10.45 -4.95
N MET A 60 7.90 10.32 -4.77
CA MET A 60 6.84 10.81 -5.66
C MET A 60 6.60 12.32 -5.58
N SER A 61 7.08 13.02 -4.53
CA SER A 61 6.93 14.48 -4.40
C SER A 61 7.80 15.26 -5.41
N GLU A 62 9.01 14.79 -5.71
CA GLU A 62 9.88 15.36 -6.75
C GLU A 62 9.32 15.10 -8.15
N LEU A 63 8.71 13.93 -8.37
CA LEU A 63 7.95 13.63 -9.58
C LEU A 63 6.68 14.49 -9.72
N LYS A 64 5.98 14.82 -8.63
CA LYS A 64 4.80 15.71 -8.66
C LYS A 64 5.20 17.14 -9.03
N MET A 65 6.35 17.63 -8.55
CA MET A 65 6.92 18.92 -8.98
C MET A 65 7.36 18.92 -10.46
N LEU A 66 7.98 17.84 -10.94
CA LEU A 66 8.31 17.66 -12.37
C LEU A 66 7.06 17.55 -13.26
N LYS A 67 5.96 16.98 -12.75
CA LYS A 67 4.64 16.89 -13.41
C LYS A 67 3.93 18.25 -13.50
N SER A 68 4.11 19.15 -12.51
CA SER A 68 3.53 20.51 -12.52
C SER A 68 4.30 21.52 -13.39
N SER A 69 5.54 21.22 -13.80
CA SER A 69 6.36 22.11 -14.66
C SER A 69 6.00 22.08 -16.15
N GLY A 70 4.86 21.50 -16.55
CA GLY A 70 4.39 21.51 -17.94
C GLY A 70 5.16 20.59 -18.90
N LEU A 71 6.18 19.86 -18.42
CA LEU A 71 6.99 18.94 -19.22
C LEU A 71 6.26 17.62 -19.57
N ASN A 72 5.05 17.41 -19.05
CA ASN A 72 4.20 16.24 -19.33
C ASN A 72 3.50 16.27 -20.70
N ALA A 73 3.38 17.43 -21.35
CA ALA A 73 2.80 17.51 -22.70
C ALA A 73 3.71 16.89 -23.77
N LEU A 74 4.99 16.66 -23.46
CA LEU A 74 6.00 16.20 -24.42
C LEU A 74 6.22 14.68 -24.42
N LEU A 75 5.78 13.95 -23.37
CA LEU A 75 6.11 12.53 -23.18
C LEU A 75 4.91 11.57 -23.13
N GLY A 76 3.71 12.01 -23.49
CA GLY A 76 2.58 11.11 -23.82
C GLY A 76 2.11 10.13 -22.73
N GLY A 77 2.48 10.35 -21.46
CA GLY A 77 2.10 9.51 -20.33
C GLY A 77 0.81 9.99 -19.67
N SER A 78 -0.21 9.13 -19.64
CA SER A 78 -1.48 9.35 -18.94
C SER A 78 -1.27 9.55 -17.43
N ALA A 79 -1.90 10.61 -16.92
CA ALA A 79 -1.85 11.03 -15.52
C ALA A 79 -2.50 9.99 -14.59
N SER A 80 -1.70 9.40 -13.69
CA SER A 80 -2.20 8.63 -12.54
C SER A 80 -1.37 8.96 -11.30
N GLY A 81 -1.72 10.09 -10.69
CA GLY A 81 -1.44 10.37 -9.28
C GLY A 81 -2.74 10.92 -8.71
N ILE A 82 -3.05 10.62 -7.45
CA ILE A 82 -4.28 11.04 -6.76
C ILE A 82 -4.52 12.52 -7.06
N SER A 83 -5.49 12.77 -7.93
CA SER A 83 -5.90 14.12 -8.32
C SER A 83 -6.99 14.57 -7.37
N VAL A 84 -7.05 15.86 -7.09
CA VAL A 84 -8.10 16.41 -6.21
C VAL A 84 -9.47 16.11 -6.80
N GLU A 85 -9.54 16.03 -8.13
CA GLU A 85 -10.69 15.61 -8.92
C GLU A 85 -11.15 14.19 -8.59
N ASP A 86 -10.24 13.22 -8.41
CA ASP A 86 -10.58 11.85 -8.03
C ASP A 86 -11.23 11.83 -6.63
N GLU A 87 -10.66 12.56 -5.68
CA GLU A 87 -11.20 12.66 -4.32
C GLU A 87 -12.54 13.40 -4.28
N VAL A 88 -12.75 14.38 -5.16
CA VAL A 88 -14.05 15.03 -5.35
C VAL A 88 -15.10 14.03 -5.86
N ILE A 89 -14.74 13.14 -6.79
CA ILE A 89 -15.64 12.07 -7.27
C ILE A 89 -15.99 11.11 -6.12
N VAL A 90 -15.01 10.73 -5.30
CA VAL A 90 -15.23 9.86 -4.12
C VAL A 90 -16.12 10.57 -3.09
N LEU A 91 -15.87 11.85 -2.81
CA LEU A 91 -16.67 12.66 -1.89
C LEU A 91 -18.13 12.78 -2.37
N MET A 92 -18.34 13.08 -3.65
CA MET A 92 -19.66 13.22 -4.27
C MET A 92 -20.29 11.88 -4.69
N SER A 93 -19.64 10.75 -4.37
CA SER A 93 -20.13 9.43 -4.73
C SER A 93 -21.50 9.16 -4.11
N ARG A 94 -22.29 8.31 -4.78
CA ARG A 94 -23.62 7.91 -4.30
C ARG A 94 -23.57 7.39 -2.86
N THR A 95 -22.58 6.57 -2.52
CA THR A 95 -22.43 5.97 -1.18
C THR A 95 -22.25 7.04 -0.11
N ASN A 96 -21.32 7.99 -0.32
CA ASN A 96 -21.04 9.03 0.66
C ASN A 96 -22.19 10.04 0.78
N MET A 97 -22.75 10.46 -0.36
CA MET A 97 -23.89 11.37 -0.39
C MET A 97 -25.14 10.77 0.28
N THR A 98 -25.48 9.52 -0.01
CA THR A 98 -26.64 8.87 0.60
C THR A 98 -26.46 8.67 2.11
N LYS A 99 -25.27 8.31 2.57
CA LYS A 99 -24.96 8.18 4.00
C LYS A 99 -25.07 9.54 4.71
N ALA A 100 -24.56 10.61 4.13
CA ALA A 100 -24.70 11.97 4.66
C ALA A 100 -26.16 12.44 4.70
N ILE A 101 -26.95 12.13 3.67
CA ILE A 101 -28.41 12.39 3.63
C ILE A 101 -29.10 11.70 4.80
N LEU A 102 -28.82 10.40 5.00
CA LEU A 102 -29.44 9.60 6.06
C LEU A 102 -29.08 10.10 7.47
N GLN A 103 -27.80 10.38 7.72
CA GLN A 103 -27.30 10.85 9.02
C GLN A 103 -27.83 12.23 9.40
N THR A 104 -27.99 13.13 8.42
CA THR A 104 -28.59 14.46 8.65
C THR A 104 -30.12 14.45 8.63
N GLY A 105 -30.75 13.37 8.18
CA GLY A 105 -32.20 13.31 7.99
C GLY A 105 -32.71 14.24 6.87
N TYR A 106 -31.85 14.59 5.91
CA TYR A 106 -32.16 15.56 4.86
C TYR A 106 -33.39 15.18 4.01
N GLN A 107 -33.73 13.89 3.95
CA GLN A 107 -34.91 13.37 3.25
C GLN A 107 -36.26 13.82 3.82
N VAL A 108 -36.29 14.32 5.07
CA VAL A 108 -37.51 14.79 5.74
C VAL A 108 -37.52 16.32 5.79
N GLU A 109 -38.50 16.94 5.13
CA GLU A 109 -38.71 18.38 5.19
C GLU A 109 -39.94 18.73 6.01
N THR A 110 -39.77 19.48 7.11
CA THR A 110 -40.89 20.02 7.88
C THR A 110 -41.08 21.50 7.57
N ARG A 111 -42.22 21.88 6.99
CA ARG A 111 -42.55 23.28 6.67
C ARG A 111 -43.71 23.78 7.52
N GLN A 112 -43.55 24.97 8.10
CA GLN A 112 -44.60 25.68 8.84
C GLN A 112 -45.06 26.93 8.08
N GLN A 113 -46.37 27.15 8.05
CA GLN A 113 -46.95 28.38 7.51
C GLN A 113 -46.79 29.51 8.54
N ARG A 114 -45.96 30.52 8.26
CA ARG A 114 -45.80 31.74 9.08
C ARG A 114 -46.22 32.96 8.25
N GLY A 115 -47.46 33.43 8.47
CA GLY A 115 -48.07 34.47 7.64
C GLY A 115 -48.22 34.01 6.17
N LEU A 116 -47.64 34.77 5.24
CA LEU A 116 -47.62 34.46 3.80
C LEU A 116 -46.47 33.53 3.39
N LYS A 117 -45.54 33.21 4.29
CA LYS A 117 -44.34 32.40 3.99
C LYS A 117 -44.48 30.97 4.51
N LYS A 118 -43.93 30.02 3.75
CA LYS A 118 -43.67 28.66 4.21
C LYS A 118 -42.23 28.59 4.63
N VAL A 119 -41.97 28.39 5.93
CA VAL A 119 -40.63 28.35 6.50
C VAL A 119 -40.25 26.90 6.76
N LEU A 120 -39.08 26.49 6.27
CA LEU A 120 -38.48 25.20 6.56
C LEU A 120 -37.91 25.18 8.00
N LEU A 121 -38.36 24.22 8.80
CA LEU A 121 -37.89 23.96 10.16
C LEU A 121 -36.92 22.78 10.15
N TYR A 122 -35.82 22.90 10.90
CA TYR A 122 -34.79 21.87 11.01
C TYR A 122 -34.14 21.89 12.39
N GLY A 123 -33.65 20.74 12.87
CA GLY A 123 -32.96 20.63 14.16
C GLY A 123 -33.76 21.23 15.33
N LYS A 124 -33.17 22.24 15.98
CA LYS A 124 -33.75 22.92 17.16
C LYS A 124 -35.00 23.75 16.88
N ASP A 125 -35.30 24.04 15.61
CA ASP A 125 -36.52 24.75 15.23
C ASP A 125 -37.67 23.79 14.88
N ASN A 126 -37.41 22.48 14.80
CA ASN A 126 -38.38 21.47 14.40
C ASN A 126 -38.97 20.75 15.62
N PRO A 127 -40.27 20.97 15.96
CA PRO A 127 -40.92 20.36 17.13
C PRO A 127 -41.30 18.88 16.94
N ILE A 128 -41.12 18.31 15.75
CA ILE A 128 -41.52 16.93 15.42
C ILE A 128 -40.34 16.18 14.82
N THR A 129 -40.03 15.01 15.37
CA THR A 129 -39.05 14.08 14.80
C THR A 129 -39.78 12.86 14.24
N LEU A 130 -39.44 12.48 13.01
CA LEU A 130 -39.93 11.25 12.40
C LEU A 130 -38.84 10.19 12.45
N LEU A 131 -39.18 9.02 12.99
CA LEU A 131 -38.28 7.87 13.05
C LEU A 131 -38.88 6.72 12.22
N PHE A 132 -38.10 6.18 11.30
CA PHE A 132 -38.47 5.05 10.45
C PHE A 132 -37.21 4.25 10.09
N PRO A 133 -37.32 2.95 9.77
CA PRO A 133 -36.19 2.16 9.29
C PRO A 133 -35.62 2.74 7.98
N GLU A 134 -34.31 2.72 7.77
CA GLU A 134 -33.68 3.28 6.55
C GLU A 134 -34.23 2.65 5.26
N GLN A 135 -34.50 1.33 5.29
CA GLN A 135 -35.11 0.54 4.22
C GLN A 135 -36.46 1.11 3.74
N PHE A 136 -37.15 1.88 4.57
CA PHE A 136 -38.39 2.57 4.21
C PHE A 136 -38.19 3.53 3.04
N LEU A 137 -37.05 4.23 2.99
CA LEU A 137 -36.78 5.24 1.97
C LEU A 137 -36.50 4.66 0.58
N ASP A 138 -36.02 3.42 0.54
CA ASP A 138 -35.82 2.67 -0.71
C ASP A 138 -37.13 2.05 -1.22
N THR A 139 -38.09 1.83 -0.33
CA THR A 139 -39.39 1.23 -0.67
C THR A 139 -40.35 2.25 -1.30
N ILE A 140 -40.22 3.54 -0.96
CA ILE A 140 -41.08 4.59 -1.49
C ILE A 140 -40.59 5.08 -2.87
N SER A 141 -41.42 4.96 -3.91
CA SER A 141 -41.10 5.49 -5.25
C SER A 141 -41.55 6.95 -5.44
N GLU A 142 -42.45 7.44 -4.59
CA GLU A 142 -42.96 8.82 -4.60
C GLU A 142 -42.94 9.46 -3.21
N SER A 143 -42.91 10.80 -3.16
CA SER A 143 -42.90 11.52 -1.89
C SER A 143 -44.23 11.42 -1.14
N ILE A 144 -44.12 11.31 0.19
CA ILE A 144 -45.25 11.24 1.11
C ILE A 144 -45.42 12.61 1.76
N LYS A 145 -46.61 13.18 1.63
CA LYS A 145 -46.98 14.46 2.24
C LYS A 145 -47.84 14.22 3.47
N ILE A 146 -47.37 14.66 4.63
CA ILE A 146 -48.05 14.50 5.91
C ILE A 146 -48.37 15.90 6.43
N LYS A 147 -49.66 16.21 6.59
CA LYS A 147 -50.11 17.44 7.24
C LYS A 147 -50.52 17.13 8.67
N ILE A 148 -49.76 17.61 9.65
CA ILE A 148 -50.00 17.39 11.08
C ILE A 148 -50.43 18.71 11.72
N THR A 149 -51.47 18.65 12.55
CA THR A 149 -51.89 19.78 13.38
C THR A 149 -51.72 19.40 14.85
N LEU A 150 -50.90 20.16 15.57
CA LEU A 150 -50.57 19.97 16.97
C LEU A 150 -51.16 21.11 17.82
N SER A 151 -51.61 20.78 19.02
CA SER A 151 -51.97 21.74 20.07
C SER A 151 -51.54 21.16 21.41
N ASP A 152 -50.78 21.92 22.20
CA ASP A 152 -50.40 21.58 23.58
C ASP A 152 -49.82 20.15 23.74
N GLY A 153 -48.98 19.73 22.80
CA GLY A 153 -48.33 18.41 22.83
C GLY A 153 -49.18 17.23 22.35
N MET A 154 -50.45 17.45 21.97
CA MET A 154 -51.32 16.43 21.39
C MET A 154 -51.50 16.61 19.87
N LEU A 155 -51.56 15.49 19.16
CA LEU A 155 -51.86 15.44 17.73
C LEU A 155 -53.37 15.52 17.54
N GLN A 156 -53.88 16.66 17.09
CA GLN A 156 -55.32 16.86 16.84
C GLN A 156 -55.76 16.18 15.55
N SER A 157 -54.96 16.32 14.49
CA SER A 157 -55.24 15.69 13.20
C SER A 157 -53.98 15.47 12.40
N ALA A 158 -53.86 14.31 11.75
CA ALA A 158 -52.87 14.06 10.71
C ALA A 158 -53.57 13.62 9.41
N LYS A 159 -53.16 14.20 8.29
CA LYS A 159 -53.60 13.81 6.95
C LYS A 159 -52.39 13.41 6.14
N ILE A 160 -52.32 12.15 5.73
CA ILE A 160 -51.22 11.60 4.94
C ILE A 160 -51.71 11.39 3.51
N GLN A 161 -50.96 11.92 2.56
CA GLN A 161 -51.26 11.84 1.13
C GLN A 161 -50.01 11.37 0.39
N SER A 162 -50.17 10.33 -0.43
CA SER A 162 -49.19 9.87 -1.40
C SER A 162 -49.94 9.39 -2.65
N LYS A 163 -49.25 9.25 -3.79
CA LYS A 163 -49.83 8.53 -4.93
C LYS A 163 -49.77 7.00 -4.76
N LEU A 164 -49.03 6.53 -3.75
CA LEU A 164 -48.84 5.11 -3.48
C LEU A 164 -50.00 4.47 -2.71
N PHE A 165 -50.84 5.26 -2.04
CA PHE A 165 -51.95 4.78 -1.23
C PHE A 165 -53.03 5.86 -1.02
N GLU A 166 -54.24 5.43 -0.67
CA GLU A 166 -55.36 6.34 -0.38
C GLU A 166 -55.09 7.23 0.84
N THR A 167 -55.71 8.41 0.88
CA THR A 167 -55.44 9.39 1.95
C THR A 167 -55.82 8.83 3.32
N VAL A 168 -54.82 8.66 4.21
CA VAL A 168 -55.03 8.24 5.59
C VAL A 168 -55.30 9.48 6.46
N LYS A 169 -56.42 9.48 7.18
CA LYS A 169 -56.78 10.52 8.15
C LYS A 169 -56.74 9.94 9.56
N ILE A 170 -56.11 10.68 10.47
CA ILE A 170 -56.01 10.32 11.89
C ILE A 170 -56.50 11.51 12.70
N GLN A 171 -57.28 11.22 13.74
CA GLN A 171 -57.80 12.19 14.68
C GLN A 171 -57.27 11.84 16.07
N GLU A 172 -56.90 12.87 16.83
CA GLU A 172 -56.64 12.87 18.28
C GLU A 172 -55.81 11.71 18.83
N GLN A 173 -54.50 11.89 18.90
CA GLN A 173 -53.58 10.93 19.52
C GLN A 173 -52.48 11.59 20.36
N THR A 174 -52.04 10.88 21.40
CA THR A 174 -50.89 11.26 22.23
C THR A 174 -49.58 10.91 21.53
N LEU A 175 -48.60 11.80 21.58
CA LEU A 175 -47.25 11.55 21.09
C LEU A 175 -46.39 10.88 22.19
N PRO A 176 -45.48 9.95 21.85
CA PRO A 176 -45.15 9.46 20.51
C PRO A 176 -46.19 8.47 19.96
N TYR A 177 -46.46 8.53 18.66
CA TYR A 177 -47.42 7.65 18.00
C TYR A 177 -46.79 6.88 16.84
N ARG A 178 -47.11 5.58 16.74
CA ARG A 178 -46.69 4.71 15.63
C ARG A 178 -47.75 4.71 14.54
N LEU A 179 -47.43 5.37 13.46
CA LEU A 179 -48.26 5.50 12.28
C LEU A 179 -48.02 4.34 11.31
N GLN A 180 -48.98 3.43 11.19
CA GLN A 180 -48.94 2.39 10.17
C GLN A 180 -49.54 2.91 8.85
N ILE A 181 -48.75 2.83 7.79
CA ILE A 181 -49.09 3.22 6.42
C ILE A 181 -48.91 1.99 5.54
N PRO A 182 -49.63 1.84 4.41
CA PRO A 182 -49.45 0.69 3.51
C PRO A 182 -48.02 0.43 3.04
N VAL A 183 -47.15 1.45 3.06
CA VAL A 183 -45.74 1.36 2.65
C VAL A 183 -44.75 1.21 3.82
N GLY A 184 -45.23 1.13 5.06
CA GLY A 184 -44.38 0.94 6.25
C GLY A 184 -44.88 1.64 7.51
N THR A 185 -44.12 1.54 8.60
CA THR A 185 -44.44 2.19 9.88
C THR A 185 -43.54 3.40 10.12
N ILE A 186 -44.14 4.53 10.48
CA ILE A 186 -43.44 5.76 10.84
C ILE A 186 -43.76 6.07 12.29
N MET A 187 -42.75 6.34 13.12
CA MET A 187 -42.97 6.85 14.48
C MET A 187 -42.87 8.37 14.47
N VAL A 188 -43.92 9.03 14.95
CA VAL A 188 -43.95 10.47 15.16
C VAL A 188 -43.64 10.74 16.63
N ALA A 189 -42.54 11.41 16.91
CA ALA A 189 -42.11 11.75 18.26
C ALA A 189 -42.06 13.28 18.44
N PRO A 190 -42.42 13.81 19.62
CA PRO A 190 -42.24 15.23 19.92
C PRO A 190 -40.77 15.52 20.20
N ASN A 191 -40.29 16.67 19.77
CA ASN A 191 -38.97 17.15 20.17
C ASN A 191 -39.08 17.81 21.55
N ALA A 192 -38.52 17.17 22.58
CA ALA A 192 -38.74 17.53 23.99
C ALA A 192 -38.29 18.96 24.35
N ASP A 193 -37.38 19.53 23.57
CA ASP A 193 -36.78 20.85 23.83
C ASP A 193 -37.65 22.03 23.35
N ILE A 194 -38.77 21.77 22.67
CA ILE A 194 -39.56 22.82 22.00
C ILE A 194 -41.01 22.79 22.47
N SER A 195 -41.40 23.82 23.23
CA SER A 195 -42.80 24.05 23.58
C SER A 195 -43.57 24.56 22.35
N ILE A 196 -44.73 23.96 22.08
CA ILE A 196 -45.62 24.34 20.98
C ILE A 196 -46.79 25.11 21.57
N PRO A 197 -46.73 26.46 21.67
CA PRO A 197 -47.85 27.24 22.14
C PRO A 197 -48.97 27.24 21.09
N GLY A 198 -50.14 26.76 21.49
CA GLY A 198 -51.37 26.81 20.71
C GLY A 198 -51.40 25.91 19.47
N LYS A 199 -52.44 26.09 18.65
CA LYS A 199 -52.70 25.26 17.46
C LYS A 199 -51.79 25.63 16.30
N GLN A 200 -50.86 24.73 15.96
CA GLN A 200 -49.92 24.91 14.85
C GLN A 200 -50.03 23.77 13.83
N THR A 201 -49.89 24.12 12.54
CA THR A 201 -49.95 23.14 11.44
C THR A 201 -48.60 23.03 10.75
N PHE A 202 -48.12 21.80 10.61
CA PHE A 202 -46.86 21.43 10.00
C PHE A 202 -47.13 20.57 8.77
N ASN A 203 -46.48 20.92 7.66
CA ASN A 203 -46.49 20.12 6.44
C ASN A 203 -45.14 19.40 6.34
N ILE A 204 -45.14 18.10 6.58
CA ILE A 204 -43.95 17.27 6.48
C ILE A 204 -43.96 16.57 5.12
N GLN A 205 -42.82 16.54 4.46
CA GLN A 205 -42.61 15.80 3.23
C GLN A 205 -41.46 14.83 3.41
N ILE A 206 -41.72 13.54 3.18
CA ILE A 206 -40.70 12.49 3.13
C ILE A 206 -40.44 12.19 1.65
N THR A 207 -39.20 12.35 1.22
CA THR A 207 -38.80 12.14 -0.17
C THR A 207 -37.97 10.86 -0.30
N PRO A 208 -38.14 10.04 -1.34
CA PRO A 208 -37.31 8.86 -1.58
C PRO A 208 -35.82 9.19 -1.63
N LEU A 209 -34.98 8.30 -1.11
CA LEU A 209 -33.54 8.54 -0.98
C LEU A 209 -32.88 8.86 -2.34
N GLN A 210 -33.24 8.10 -3.38
CA GLN A 210 -32.71 8.28 -4.72
C GLN A 210 -33.00 9.68 -5.28
N LYS A 211 -34.22 10.19 -5.07
CA LYS A 211 -34.61 11.50 -5.57
C LYS A 211 -33.88 12.62 -4.82
N VAL A 212 -33.74 12.49 -3.50
CA VAL A 212 -32.98 13.44 -2.68
C VAL A 212 -31.52 13.49 -3.13
N TYR A 213 -30.91 12.34 -3.41
CA TYR A 213 -29.57 12.26 -3.96
C TYR A 213 -29.45 13.00 -5.30
N GLU A 214 -30.34 12.72 -6.26
CA GLU A 214 -30.31 13.35 -7.58
C GLU A 214 -30.51 14.88 -7.52
N ASP A 215 -31.40 15.33 -6.63
CA ASP A 215 -31.63 16.76 -6.41
C ASP A 215 -30.40 17.43 -5.77
N LEU A 216 -29.77 16.81 -4.78
CA LEU A 216 -28.57 17.34 -4.14
C LEU A 216 -27.35 17.31 -5.04
N TYR A 217 -27.13 16.23 -5.79
CA TYR A 217 -26.00 16.08 -6.71
C TYR A 217 -25.99 17.17 -7.79
N LYS A 218 -27.15 17.67 -8.21
CA LYS A 218 -27.27 18.79 -9.16
C LYS A 218 -27.03 20.16 -8.52
N ASN A 219 -27.31 20.29 -7.23
CA ASN A 219 -27.33 21.58 -6.52
C ASN A 219 -26.08 21.83 -5.68
N ILE A 220 -25.23 20.83 -5.47
CA ILE A 220 -23.94 20.96 -4.79
C ILE A 220 -22.86 21.09 -5.86
N ALA A 221 -22.07 22.14 -5.77
CA ALA A 221 -20.84 22.26 -6.54
C ALA A 221 -19.67 21.83 -5.66
N ALA A 222 -18.89 20.88 -6.16
CA ALA A 222 -17.67 20.40 -5.52
C ALA A 222 -16.53 20.42 -6.54
N GLY A 223 -15.38 20.97 -6.16
CA GLY A 223 -14.22 21.06 -7.04
C GLY A 223 -12.99 21.58 -6.34
N ALA A 224 -11.85 21.57 -7.04
CA ALA A 224 -10.63 22.21 -6.56
C ALA A 224 -10.78 23.74 -6.58
N GLU A 225 -10.29 24.43 -5.54
CA GLU A 225 -10.33 25.91 -5.49
C GLU A 225 -9.42 26.54 -6.57
N GLU A 226 -8.32 25.87 -6.91
CA GLU A 226 -7.43 26.19 -8.05
C GLU A 226 -6.90 24.88 -8.66
N THR A 227 -6.41 24.92 -9.92
CA THR A 227 -5.94 23.72 -10.65
C THR A 227 -4.74 22.99 -10.04
N ILE A 228 -4.13 23.53 -8.98
CA ILE A 228 -2.94 22.97 -8.28
C ILE A 228 -3.18 22.90 -6.76
N SER A 229 -4.33 23.34 -6.24
CA SER A 229 -4.56 23.34 -4.80
C SER A 229 -5.07 21.99 -4.31
N ASP A 230 -4.50 21.45 -3.22
CA ASP A 230 -5.01 20.25 -2.53
C ASP A 230 -6.29 20.58 -1.71
N ILE A 231 -7.07 21.59 -2.09
CA ILE A 231 -8.24 22.09 -1.35
C ILE A 231 -9.50 21.84 -2.16
N ILE A 232 -10.41 21.07 -1.58
CA ILE A 232 -11.77 20.88 -2.08
C ILE A 232 -12.64 22.02 -1.54
N LEU A 233 -13.25 22.75 -2.45
CA LEU A 233 -14.30 23.73 -2.20
C LEU A 233 -15.66 23.07 -2.42
N LEU A 234 -16.51 23.11 -1.39
CA LEU A 234 -17.90 22.68 -1.46
C LEU A 234 -18.82 23.89 -1.37
N GLU A 235 -19.71 24.04 -2.34
CA GLU A 235 -20.74 25.08 -2.37
C GLU A 235 -22.14 24.45 -2.44
N PHE A 236 -23.05 24.99 -1.63
CA PHE A 236 -24.42 24.49 -1.52
C PHE A 236 -25.36 25.64 -1.15
N ASP A 237 -26.56 25.68 -1.72
CA ASP A 237 -27.58 26.66 -1.36
C ASP A 237 -28.72 26.00 -0.56
N ASN A 238 -29.15 26.64 0.55
CA ASN A 238 -30.25 26.13 1.37
C ASN A 238 -31.13 27.24 1.97
N GLU A 239 -32.42 26.94 2.19
CA GLU A 239 -33.35 27.81 2.91
C GLU A 239 -33.00 27.95 4.40
N ASN A 240 -32.48 26.89 5.03
CA ASN A 240 -32.19 26.85 6.47
C ASN A 240 -30.67 26.84 6.75
N LYS A 241 -30.23 27.79 7.59
CA LYS A 241 -28.83 27.98 8.00
C LYS A 241 -28.23 26.75 8.66
N GLN A 242 -28.92 26.13 9.59
CA GLN A 242 -28.40 24.97 10.30
C GLN A 242 -28.37 23.74 9.39
N ARG A 243 -29.43 23.50 8.61
CA ARG A 243 -29.52 22.35 7.70
C ARG A 243 -28.39 22.33 6.66
N GLY A 244 -28.06 23.49 6.09
CA GLY A 244 -26.97 23.61 5.11
C GLY A 244 -25.59 23.34 5.71
N CYS A 245 -25.31 23.91 6.88
CA CYS A 245 -24.06 23.67 7.60
C CYS A 245 -23.92 22.20 8.03
N ASP A 246 -24.95 21.64 8.65
CA ASP A 246 -24.92 20.27 9.14
C ASP A 246 -24.74 19.27 7.99
N PHE A 247 -25.40 19.49 6.85
CA PHE A 247 -25.25 18.63 5.67
C PHE A 247 -23.84 18.63 5.08
N LEU A 248 -23.25 19.81 4.82
CA LEU A 248 -21.89 19.89 4.26
C LEU A 248 -20.83 19.35 5.23
N ASN A 249 -20.98 19.62 6.54
CA ASN A 249 -20.09 19.09 7.55
C ASN A 249 -20.20 17.56 7.66
N GLU A 250 -21.40 17.01 7.61
CA GLU A 250 -21.61 15.56 7.62
C GLU A 250 -21.04 14.91 6.35
N LEU A 251 -21.18 15.53 5.19
CA LEU A 251 -20.58 15.03 3.95
C LEU A 251 -19.05 14.91 4.05
N MET A 252 -18.38 15.92 4.61
CA MET A 252 -16.94 15.87 4.87
C MET A 252 -16.58 14.79 5.92
N SER A 253 -17.41 14.64 6.96
CA SER A 253 -17.24 13.62 8.00
C SER A 253 -17.34 12.20 7.43
N VAL A 254 -18.37 11.95 6.61
CA VAL A 254 -18.61 10.68 5.93
C VAL A 254 -17.48 10.34 4.98
N PHE A 255 -17.02 11.31 4.19
CA PHE A 255 -15.86 11.13 3.32
C PHE A 255 -14.63 10.71 4.12
N ASN A 256 -14.32 11.42 5.21
CA ASN A 256 -13.20 11.07 6.09
C ASN A 256 -13.36 9.68 6.72
N GLN A 257 -14.58 9.29 7.09
CA GLN A 257 -14.85 7.95 7.60
C GLN A 257 -14.62 6.88 6.52
N TYR A 258 -15.18 7.08 5.32
CA TYR A 258 -14.99 6.18 4.19
C TYR A 258 -13.51 5.98 3.86
N SER A 259 -12.75 7.07 3.75
CA SER A 259 -11.33 7.00 3.43
C SER A 259 -10.51 6.33 4.53
N ARG A 260 -10.88 6.52 5.82
CA ARG A 260 -10.27 5.74 6.92
C ARG A 260 -10.58 4.26 6.80
N ASP A 261 -11.83 3.90 6.55
CA ASP A 261 -12.26 2.49 6.45
C ASP A 261 -11.51 1.77 5.32
N VAL A 262 -11.39 2.41 4.15
CA VAL A 262 -10.61 1.89 3.01
C VAL A 262 -9.12 1.77 3.34
N LYS A 263 -8.50 2.79 3.95
CA LYS A 263 -7.09 2.73 4.36
C LYS A 263 -6.83 1.61 5.37
N VAL A 264 -7.74 1.40 6.33
CA VAL A 264 -7.65 0.32 7.32
C VAL A 264 -7.76 -1.05 6.65
N GLU A 265 -8.69 -1.22 5.70
CA GLU A 265 -8.84 -2.47 4.95
C GLU A 265 -7.60 -2.78 4.09
N GLU A 266 -7.10 -1.80 3.35
CA GLU A 266 -5.87 -1.94 2.56
C GLU A 266 -4.65 -2.28 3.44
N ALA A 267 -4.54 -1.62 4.60
CA ALA A 267 -3.53 -1.91 5.60
C ALA A 267 -3.61 -3.35 6.13
N ASP A 268 -4.80 -3.87 6.44
CA ASP A 268 -4.96 -5.25 6.91
C ASP A 268 -4.61 -6.27 5.83
N LEU A 269 -5.05 -6.03 4.58
CA LEU A 269 -4.71 -6.88 3.44
C LEU A 269 -3.20 -6.95 3.22
N ASN A 270 -2.52 -5.80 3.21
CA ASN A 270 -1.07 -5.72 3.07
C ASN A 270 -0.34 -6.38 4.24
N ALA A 271 -0.77 -6.15 5.48
CA ALA A 271 -0.19 -6.78 6.66
C ALA A 271 -0.38 -8.31 6.62
N ARG A 272 -1.55 -8.79 6.19
CA ARG A 272 -1.83 -10.22 6.01
C ARG A 272 -0.94 -10.83 4.94
N PHE A 273 -0.79 -10.19 3.79
CA PHE A 273 0.11 -10.66 2.72
C PHE A 273 1.55 -10.82 3.24
N VAL A 274 2.07 -9.81 3.96
CA VAL A 274 3.41 -9.86 4.54
C VAL A 274 3.53 -10.97 5.59
N ARG A 275 2.56 -11.14 6.48
CA ARG A 275 2.56 -12.23 7.49
C ARG A 275 2.59 -13.62 6.84
N VAL A 276 1.74 -13.87 5.84
CA VAL A 276 1.71 -15.15 5.10
C VAL A 276 3.05 -15.39 4.41
N ARG A 277 3.65 -14.35 3.83
CA ARG A 277 4.95 -14.47 3.17
C ARG A 277 6.08 -14.73 4.18
N LEU A 278 6.04 -14.10 5.35
CA LEU A 278 7.00 -14.34 6.43
C LEU A 278 6.95 -15.81 6.88
N ASP A 279 5.75 -16.33 7.15
CA ASP A 279 5.56 -17.74 7.53
C ASP A 279 6.09 -18.71 6.47
N THR A 280 5.78 -18.42 5.19
CA THR A 280 6.33 -19.19 4.06
C THR A 280 7.86 -19.17 4.07
N ILE A 281 8.49 -18.00 4.20
CA ILE A 281 9.96 -17.88 4.23
C ILE A 281 10.55 -18.59 5.45
N THR A 282 9.88 -18.54 6.61
CA THR A 282 10.32 -19.25 7.81
C THR A 282 10.35 -20.76 7.58
N THR A 283 9.32 -21.33 6.96
CA THR A 283 9.30 -22.77 6.60
C THR A 283 10.36 -23.12 5.56
N GLU A 284 10.57 -22.27 4.54
CA GLU A 284 11.62 -22.44 3.54
C GLU A 284 13.03 -22.36 4.14
N LEU A 285 13.25 -21.47 5.11
CA LEU A 285 14.51 -21.36 5.85
C LEU A 285 14.78 -22.60 6.69
N ALA A 286 13.79 -23.07 7.46
CA ALA A 286 13.93 -24.28 8.27
C ALA A 286 14.25 -25.50 7.38
N TYR A 287 13.61 -25.60 6.21
CA TYR A 287 13.91 -26.64 5.24
C TYR A 287 15.34 -26.53 4.68
N LEU A 288 15.81 -25.35 4.31
CA LEU A 288 17.19 -25.13 3.86
C LEU A 288 18.22 -25.42 4.95
N GLU A 289 17.94 -25.05 6.19
CA GLU A 289 18.81 -25.35 7.34
C GLU A 289 18.96 -26.86 7.54
N HIS A 290 17.85 -27.60 7.47
CA HIS A 290 17.87 -29.05 7.51
C HIS A 290 18.63 -29.66 6.32
N GLN A 291 18.46 -29.11 5.09
CA GLN A 291 19.23 -29.56 3.94
C GLN A 291 20.74 -29.34 4.13
N ILE A 292 21.14 -28.17 4.64
CA ILE A 292 22.54 -27.86 4.93
C ILE A 292 23.08 -28.82 6.00
N GLU A 293 22.32 -29.09 7.06
CA GLU A 293 22.72 -30.04 8.11
C GLU A 293 22.90 -31.45 7.54
N ALA A 294 21.93 -31.94 6.77
CA ALA A 294 21.98 -33.25 6.12
C ALA A 294 23.18 -33.35 5.16
N TYR A 295 23.45 -32.28 4.41
CA TYR A 295 24.59 -32.19 3.50
C TYR A 295 25.93 -32.31 4.24
N LYS A 296 26.08 -31.57 5.36
CA LYS A 296 27.28 -31.63 6.20
C LYS A 296 27.50 -33.01 6.80
N LYS A 297 26.43 -33.64 7.30
CA LYS A 297 26.45 -34.99 7.87
C LYS A 297 26.81 -36.04 6.82
N HIS A 298 26.20 -35.97 5.64
CA HIS A 298 26.43 -36.95 4.57
C HIS A 298 27.86 -36.92 4.06
N ASN A 299 28.43 -35.72 3.89
CA ASN A 299 29.79 -35.55 3.36
C ASN A 299 30.87 -35.57 4.45
N ASN A 300 30.51 -35.63 5.74
CA ASN A 300 31.44 -35.48 6.88
C ASN A 300 32.26 -34.18 6.85
N ILE A 301 31.65 -33.08 6.39
CA ILE A 301 32.30 -31.77 6.27
C ILE A 301 31.56 -30.78 7.16
N PRO A 302 32.01 -30.56 8.41
CA PRO A 302 31.39 -29.60 9.32
C PRO A 302 31.46 -28.17 8.77
N GLU A 303 32.59 -27.84 8.16
CA GLU A 303 32.92 -26.53 7.64
C GLU A 303 33.89 -26.71 6.45
N PRO A 304 33.44 -26.46 5.19
CA PRO A 304 34.24 -26.78 4.01
C PRO A 304 35.57 -26.05 3.92
N THR A 305 35.64 -24.78 4.32
CA THR A 305 36.88 -24.00 4.20
C THR A 305 37.96 -24.46 5.20
N LEU A 306 37.58 -24.76 6.43
CA LEU A 306 38.45 -25.30 7.47
C LEU A 306 38.86 -26.73 7.11
N TYR A 307 37.93 -27.54 6.61
CA TYR A 307 38.22 -28.90 6.18
C TYR A 307 39.19 -28.94 5.00
N ALA A 308 38.99 -28.12 3.97
CA ALA A 308 39.87 -28.03 2.81
C ALA A 308 41.31 -27.64 3.21
N LYS A 309 41.44 -26.68 4.14
CA LYS A 309 42.74 -26.28 4.68
C LYS A 309 43.42 -27.43 5.43
N ALA A 310 42.69 -28.10 6.33
CA ALA A 310 43.21 -29.22 7.09
C ALA A 310 43.60 -30.41 6.18
N ALA A 311 42.77 -30.72 5.18
CA ALA A 311 43.03 -31.76 4.19
C ALA A 311 44.29 -31.49 3.36
N MET A 312 44.49 -30.24 2.92
CA MET A 312 45.71 -29.82 2.23
C MET A 312 46.95 -29.97 3.10
N THR A 313 46.90 -29.53 4.37
CA THR A 313 48.02 -29.70 5.30
C THR A 313 48.35 -31.17 5.54
N GLY A 314 47.34 -32.02 5.78
CA GLY A 314 47.54 -33.46 5.94
C GLY A 314 48.12 -34.14 4.69
N LYS A 315 47.73 -33.68 3.48
CA LYS A 315 48.33 -34.16 2.23
C LYS A 315 49.80 -33.77 2.11
N MET A 316 50.17 -32.53 2.44
CA MET A 316 51.57 -32.07 2.41
C MET A 316 52.45 -32.89 3.36
N GLU A 317 51.95 -33.19 4.56
CA GLU A 317 52.64 -34.06 5.53
C GLU A 317 52.81 -35.48 4.99
N LEU A 318 51.76 -36.05 4.38
CA LEU A 318 51.81 -37.39 3.78
C LEU A 318 52.78 -37.46 2.59
N GLU A 319 52.77 -36.47 1.70
CA GLU A 319 53.70 -36.39 0.57
C GLU A 319 55.15 -36.26 1.05
N SER A 320 55.41 -35.47 2.10
CA SER A 320 56.72 -35.39 2.74
C SER A 320 57.19 -36.76 3.25
N LEU A 321 56.30 -37.51 3.91
CA LEU A 321 56.61 -38.84 4.44
C LEU A 321 56.88 -39.85 3.31
N ILE A 322 56.14 -39.76 2.21
CA ILE A 322 56.36 -40.59 1.01
C ILE A 322 57.72 -40.29 0.40
N LEU A 323 58.07 -39.01 0.21
CA LEU A 323 59.36 -38.59 -0.33
C LEU A 323 60.53 -39.08 0.54
N GLU A 324 60.43 -38.94 1.86
CA GLU A 324 61.43 -39.43 2.81
C GLU A 324 61.58 -40.95 2.71
N THR A 325 60.47 -41.68 2.67
CA THR A 325 60.46 -43.14 2.57
C THR A 325 61.00 -43.63 1.23
N GLU A 326 60.67 -42.96 0.12
CA GLU A 326 61.20 -43.26 -1.21
C GLU A 326 62.70 -43.00 -1.30
N ALA A 327 63.18 -41.91 -0.69
CA ALA A 327 64.61 -41.62 -0.59
C ALA A 327 65.35 -42.73 0.17
N ARG A 328 64.80 -43.23 1.29
CA ARG A 328 65.37 -44.37 2.02
C ARG A 328 65.45 -45.62 1.14
N VAL A 329 64.41 -45.93 0.36
CA VAL A 329 64.46 -47.06 -0.59
C VAL A 329 65.56 -46.88 -1.64
N LYS A 330 65.69 -45.68 -2.22
CA LYS A 330 66.75 -45.39 -3.21
C LYS A 330 68.16 -45.47 -2.63
N MET A 331 68.36 -45.01 -1.40
CA MET A 331 69.65 -45.18 -0.71
C MET A 331 69.96 -46.67 -0.46
N MET A 332 68.96 -47.47 -0.08
CA MET A 332 69.15 -48.92 0.06
C MET A 332 69.45 -49.60 -1.28
N ASP A 333 68.79 -49.18 -2.36
CA ASP A 333 69.09 -49.65 -3.73
C ASP A 333 70.53 -49.33 -4.12
N TYR A 334 71.01 -48.11 -3.82
CA TYR A 334 72.39 -47.72 -4.03
C TYR A 334 73.38 -48.58 -3.23
N VAL A 335 73.11 -48.85 -1.94
CA VAL A 335 73.98 -49.70 -1.12
C VAL A 335 74.01 -51.13 -1.66
N VAL A 336 72.88 -51.70 -2.06
CA VAL A 336 72.81 -53.03 -2.68
C VAL A 336 73.59 -53.07 -3.99
N GLU A 337 73.43 -52.07 -4.87
CA GLU A 337 74.17 -51.99 -6.13
C GLU A 337 75.68 -51.82 -5.90
N TYR A 338 76.07 -50.96 -4.95
CA TYR A 338 77.46 -50.75 -4.56
C TYR A 338 78.12 -52.05 -4.10
N MET A 339 77.40 -52.84 -3.30
CA MET A 339 77.84 -54.14 -2.81
C MET A 339 77.82 -55.27 -3.85
N GLN A 340 77.18 -55.10 -5.01
CA GLN A 340 77.16 -56.12 -6.06
C GLN A 340 78.29 -55.96 -7.07
N LYS A 341 78.99 -54.83 -7.09
CA LYS A 341 80.15 -54.59 -7.98
C LYS A 341 81.37 -55.35 -7.48
N GLU A 342 82.02 -56.12 -8.37
CA GLU A 342 83.23 -56.90 -8.07
C GLU A 342 84.38 -56.03 -7.56
N GLU A 343 84.49 -54.80 -8.08
CA GLU A 343 85.48 -53.80 -7.67
C GLU A 343 85.36 -53.40 -6.18
N ASN A 344 84.17 -53.54 -5.59
CA ASN A 344 83.86 -53.15 -4.22
C ASN A 344 83.77 -54.36 -3.26
N GLU A 345 84.28 -55.53 -3.66
CA GLU A 345 84.20 -56.75 -2.86
C GLU A 345 84.87 -56.57 -1.48
N HIS A 346 85.98 -55.83 -1.44
CA HIS A 346 86.75 -55.57 -0.22
C HIS A 346 86.81 -54.09 0.15
N ALA A 347 85.92 -53.27 -0.41
CA ALA A 347 85.84 -51.84 -0.11
C ALA A 347 84.92 -51.58 1.10
N SER A 348 85.19 -50.50 1.83
CA SER A 348 84.30 -50.02 2.90
C SER A 348 82.97 -49.54 2.32
N ILE A 349 81.87 -49.89 2.98
CA ILE A 349 80.51 -49.53 2.57
C ILE A 349 80.14 -48.18 3.21
N PRO A 350 79.66 -47.20 2.43
CA PRO A 350 79.13 -45.96 2.99
C PRO A 350 77.94 -46.22 3.93
N SER A 351 77.96 -45.62 5.13
CA SER A 351 76.86 -45.73 6.09
C SER A 351 75.86 -44.58 5.87
N PHE A 352 74.58 -44.91 5.82
CA PHE A 352 73.47 -43.96 5.75
C PHE A 352 72.54 -44.15 6.94
N GLU A 353 71.97 -43.04 7.41
CA GLU A 353 71.04 -43.05 8.55
C GLU A 353 69.83 -43.95 8.25
N GLY A 354 69.52 -44.87 9.16
CA GLY A 354 68.40 -45.81 9.01
C GLY A 354 68.65 -47.03 8.12
N ILE A 355 69.88 -47.24 7.62
CA ILE A 355 70.26 -48.43 6.83
C ILE A 355 71.31 -49.24 7.58
N GLY A 356 70.87 -50.21 8.39
CA GLY A 356 71.72 -51.29 8.89
C GLY A 356 73.04 -50.85 9.52
N GLU A 357 73.09 -49.65 10.14
CA GLU A 357 74.32 -48.96 10.57
C GLU A 357 75.25 -49.86 11.39
N LYS A 358 74.66 -50.65 12.30
CA LYS A 358 75.39 -51.61 13.12
C LYS A 358 76.07 -52.70 12.29
N SER A 359 75.37 -53.24 11.29
CA SER A 359 75.89 -54.26 10.39
C SER A 359 76.95 -53.69 9.44
N ILE A 360 76.73 -52.47 8.90
CA ILE A 360 77.70 -51.77 8.05
C ILE A 360 78.97 -51.43 8.83
N ALA A 361 78.85 -50.95 10.07
CA ALA A 361 79.99 -50.66 10.92
C ALA A 361 80.82 -51.92 11.21
N LEU A 362 80.16 -53.05 11.51
CA LEU A 362 80.85 -54.33 11.73
C LEU A 362 81.61 -54.80 10.49
N TYR A 363 80.99 -54.69 9.31
CA TYR A 363 81.63 -55.03 8.04
C TYR A 363 82.84 -54.13 7.76
N ASN A 364 82.69 -52.81 7.92
CA ASN A 364 83.77 -51.85 7.69
C ASN A 364 84.94 -52.06 8.65
N GLN A 365 84.68 -52.46 9.90
CA GLN A 365 85.73 -52.85 10.84
C GLN A 365 86.53 -54.06 10.34
N LEU A 366 85.84 -55.10 9.84
CA LEU A 366 86.50 -56.28 9.28
C LEU A 366 87.32 -55.95 8.02
N VAL A 367 86.87 -55.01 7.20
CA VAL A 367 87.63 -54.52 6.03
C VAL A 367 88.92 -53.84 6.49
N LEU A 368 88.86 -52.97 7.50
CA LEU A 368 90.05 -52.30 8.06
C LEU A 368 91.02 -53.29 8.69
N ASP A 369 90.53 -54.31 9.40
CA ASP A 369 91.38 -55.33 9.99
C ASP A 369 92.07 -56.19 8.93
N ARG A 370 91.38 -56.49 7.82
CA ARG A 370 91.99 -57.14 6.64
C ARG A 370 93.09 -56.28 6.02
N GLU A 371 92.87 -54.98 5.85
CA GLU A 371 93.89 -54.06 5.33
C GLU A 371 95.15 -54.02 6.22
N ARG A 372 94.97 -54.01 7.55
CA ARG A 372 96.09 -54.12 8.51
C ARG A 372 96.86 -55.43 8.35
N LEU A 373 96.16 -56.55 8.19
CA LEU A 373 96.76 -57.86 7.98
C LEU A 373 97.53 -57.94 6.65
N LEU A 374 97.04 -57.29 5.59
CA LEU A 374 97.73 -57.19 4.30
C LEU A 374 99.03 -56.36 4.37
N LEU A 375 99.06 -55.32 5.20
CA LEU A 375 100.27 -54.51 5.42
C LEU A 375 101.33 -55.25 6.27
N ALA A 376 100.91 -56.20 7.10
CA ALA A 376 101.76 -56.93 8.04
C ALA A 376 102.17 -58.34 7.56
N SER A 377 101.76 -58.80 6.38
CA SER A 377 101.98 -60.20 5.93
C SER A 377 102.08 -60.36 4.40
N GLU A 378 102.78 -61.41 3.95
CA GLU A 378 102.85 -61.79 2.53
C GLU A 378 101.56 -62.48 2.06
N LYS A 379 101.31 -62.44 0.73
CA LYS A 379 100.14 -63.06 0.07
C LYS A 379 100.14 -64.57 0.29
N GLY A 380 99.42 -65.06 1.31
CA GLY A 380 99.34 -66.49 1.66
C GLY A 380 99.18 -66.81 3.15
N ASN A 381 99.18 -65.81 4.05
CA ASN A 381 98.98 -66.03 5.49
C ASN A 381 97.60 -66.66 5.79
N PRO A 382 97.52 -67.79 6.54
CA PRO A 382 96.25 -68.41 6.96
C PRO A 382 95.27 -67.45 7.66
N ALA A 383 95.76 -66.45 8.38
CA ALA A 383 94.93 -65.42 9.03
C ALA A 383 94.19 -64.53 8.01
N LEU A 384 94.81 -64.25 6.86
CA LEU A 384 94.20 -63.47 5.78
C LEU A 384 93.09 -64.27 5.09
N ILE A 385 93.30 -65.56 4.84
CA ILE A 385 92.29 -66.46 4.25
C ILE A 385 91.05 -66.57 5.16
N LEU A 386 91.26 -66.63 6.48
CA LEU A 386 90.17 -66.64 7.44
C LEU A 386 89.40 -65.31 7.44
N ALA A 387 90.11 -64.17 7.41
CA ALA A 387 89.51 -62.85 7.33
C ALA A 387 88.69 -62.65 6.04
N ASP A 388 89.18 -63.12 4.89
CA ASP A 388 88.45 -63.06 3.61
C ASP A 388 87.17 -63.92 3.66
N LYS A 389 87.22 -65.12 4.27
CA LYS A 389 86.02 -65.95 4.49
C LYS A 389 85.01 -65.29 5.42
N GLN A 390 85.47 -64.68 6.52
CA GLN A 390 84.61 -63.94 7.45
C GLN A 390 83.97 -62.73 6.77
N LEU A 391 84.73 -61.99 5.95
CA LEU A 391 84.21 -60.87 5.16
C LEU A 391 83.14 -61.31 4.16
N ALA A 392 83.36 -62.42 3.45
CA ALA A 392 82.37 -62.96 2.51
C ALA A 392 81.06 -63.38 3.21
N GLU A 393 81.15 -64.03 4.36
CA GLU A 393 79.99 -64.44 5.15
C GLU A 393 79.23 -63.23 5.73
N GLN A 394 79.96 -62.24 6.27
CA GLN A 394 79.36 -61.00 6.78
C GLN A 394 78.73 -60.16 5.66
N ARG A 395 79.37 -60.09 4.48
CA ARG A 395 78.81 -59.42 3.29
C ARG A 395 77.49 -60.05 2.87
N LYS A 396 77.41 -61.38 2.86
CA LYS A 396 76.19 -62.12 2.54
C LYS A 396 75.07 -61.83 3.55
N MET A 397 75.36 -61.92 4.86
CA MET A 397 74.40 -61.60 5.91
C MET A 397 73.91 -60.15 5.82
N LEU A 398 74.80 -59.22 5.50
CA LEU A 398 74.49 -57.80 5.34
C LEU A 398 73.58 -57.56 4.13
N LEU A 399 73.84 -58.21 2.99
CA LEU A 399 72.93 -58.17 1.82
C LEU A 399 71.54 -58.71 2.15
N GLU A 400 71.44 -59.84 2.85
CA GLU A 400 70.16 -60.42 3.27
C GLU A 400 69.39 -59.48 4.21
N THR A 401 70.09 -58.84 5.16
CA THR A 401 69.50 -57.89 6.11
C THR A 401 69.02 -56.61 5.44
N ILE A 402 69.83 -56.04 4.53
CA ILE A 402 69.45 -54.86 3.76
C ILE A 402 68.28 -55.19 2.82
N ALA A 403 68.27 -56.35 2.18
CA ALA A 403 67.16 -56.80 1.34
C ALA A 403 65.86 -56.97 2.13
N ALA A 404 65.90 -57.58 3.32
CA ALA A 404 64.74 -57.73 4.19
C ALA A 404 64.21 -56.37 4.67
N THR A 405 65.10 -55.47 5.09
CA THR A 405 64.72 -54.12 5.56
C THR A 405 64.14 -53.30 4.40
N ARG A 406 64.75 -53.37 3.21
CA ARG A 406 64.24 -52.75 1.99
C ARG A 406 62.83 -53.21 1.66
N ASN A 407 62.55 -54.50 1.74
CA ASN A 407 61.21 -55.03 1.48
C ASN A 407 60.18 -54.49 2.49
N SER A 408 60.56 -54.35 3.77
CA SER A 408 59.71 -53.74 4.79
C SER A 408 59.44 -52.25 4.51
N VAL A 409 60.47 -51.48 4.14
CA VAL A 409 60.32 -50.06 3.81
C VAL A 409 59.47 -49.87 2.54
N LYS A 410 59.63 -50.75 1.55
CA LYS A 410 58.77 -50.77 0.35
C LYS A 410 57.31 -51.06 0.67
N ALA A 411 57.03 -52.03 1.57
CA ALA A 411 55.67 -52.30 2.01
C ALA A 411 55.04 -51.08 2.71
N SER A 412 55.82 -50.37 3.54
CA SER A 412 55.40 -49.10 4.15
C SER A 412 55.12 -48.03 3.08
N LEU A 413 55.99 -47.90 2.08
CA LEU A 413 55.81 -46.96 0.96
C LEU A 413 54.53 -47.26 0.16
N GLU A 414 54.23 -48.53 -0.09
CA GLU A 414 52.99 -48.95 -0.74
C GLU A 414 51.75 -48.59 0.09
N GLU A 415 51.79 -48.74 1.42
CA GLU A 415 50.70 -48.34 2.29
C GLU A 415 50.49 -46.82 2.30
N LEU A 416 51.58 -46.04 2.35
CA LEU A 416 51.52 -44.58 2.25
C LEU A 416 50.97 -44.12 0.91
N ASN A 417 51.37 -44.76 -0.20
CA ASN A 417 50.83 -44.48 -1.52
C ASN A 417 49.34 -44.82 -1.63
N LYS A 418 48.87 -45.93 -1.03
CA LYS A 418 47.44 -46.25 -0.94
C LYS A 418 46.68 -45.18 -0.16
N LYS A 419 47.21 -44.73 0.98
CA LYS A 419 46.62 -43.61 1.75
C LYS A 419 46.58 -42.33 0.93
N ASN A 420 47.63 -42.03 0.17
CA ASN A 420 47.71 -40.85 -0.69
C ASN A 420 46.67 -40.90 -1.83
N GLN A 421 46.44 -42.07 -2.42
CA GLN A 421 45.39 -42.24 -3.43
C GLN A 421 43.99 -41.96 -2.87
N VAL A 422 43.69 -42.47 -1.67
CA VAL A 422 42.41 -42.19 -0.98
C VAL A 422 42.27 -40.70 -0.66
N PHE A 423 43.32 -40.08 -0.12
CA PHE A 423 43.35 -38.65 0.17
C PHE A 423 43.15 -37.79 -1.09
N ASN A 424 43.80 -38.15 -2.20
CA ASN A 424 43.63 -37.47 -3.48
C ASN A 424 42.19 -37.58 -4.00
N GLY A 425 41.55 -38.74 -3.84
CA GLY A 425 40.13 -38.91 -4.17
C GLY A 425 39.23 -37.93 -3.39
N GLN A 426 39.39 -37.89 -2.07
CA GLN A 426 38.64 -36.96 -1.21
C GLN A 426 38.89 -35.48 -1.57
N LEU A 427 40.14 -35.11 -1.86
CA LEU A 427 40.50 -33.75 -2.28
C LEU A 427 39.93 -33.34 -3.64
N ASN A 428 39.72 -34.29 -4.54
CA ASN A 428 39.12 -34.02 -5.85
C ASN A 428 37.60 -33.78 -5.76
N GLU A 429 36.93 -34.33 -4.76
CA GLU A 429 35.49 -34.12 -4.51
C GLU A 429 35.21 -32.78 -3.82
N LEU A 430 36.19 -32.26 -3.06
CA LEU A 430 36.04 -31.04 -2.26
C LEU A 430 35.57 -29.80 -3.03
N PRO A 431 36.11 -29.46 -4.23
CA PRO A 431 35.64 -28.29 -4.97
C PRO A 431 34.14 -28.36 -5.31
N THR A 432 33.65 -29.54 -5.66
CA THR A 432 32.22 -29.76 -5.95
C THR A 432 31.40 -29.58 -4.69
N GLN A 433 31.88 -30.14 -3.57
CA GLN A 433 31.19 -30.06 -2.29
C GLN A 433 31.13 -28.62 -1.74
N GLU A 434 32.23 -27.88 -1.87
CA GLU A 434 32.30 -26.47 -1.48
C GLU A 434 31.34 -25.62 -2.33
N ARG A 435 31.32 -25.82 -3.64
CA ARG A 435 30.42 -25.09 -4.55
C ARG A 435 28.94 -25.30 -4.18
N GLU A 436 28.55 -26.54 -3.94
CA GLU A 436 27.17 -26.89 -3.54
C GLU A 436 26.80 -26.28 -2.19
N TYR A 437 27.69 -26.37 -1.20
CA TYR A 437 27.47 -25.73 0.10
C TYR A 437 27.33 -24.20 -0.01
N ILE A 438 28.18 -23.55 -0.81
CA ILE A 438 28.11 -22.09 -1.04
C ILE A 438 26.78 -21.71 -1.69
N GLU A 439 26.27 -22.49 -2.64
CA GLU A 439 24.93 -22.27 -3.22
C GLU A 439 23.84 -22.34 -2.14
N MET A 440 23.84 -23.40 -1.31
CA MET A 440 22.87 -23.53 -0.22
C MET A 440 22.95 -22.36 0.77
N LYS A 441 24.16 -21.93 1.14
CA LYS A 441 24.38 -20.76 2.00
C LYS A 441 23.92 -19.45 1.36
N ARG A 442 24.08 -19.30 0.04
CA ARG A 442 23.56 -18.13 -0.69
C ARG A 442 22.04 -18.10 -0.65
N GLN A 443 21.37 -19.23 -0.89
CA GLN A 443 19.91 -19.34 -0.80
C GLN A 443 19.41 -19.01 0.61
N GLN A 444 20.07 -19.54 1.65
CA GLN A 444 19.78 -19.19 3.05
C GLN A 444 19.90 -17.68 3.26
N LYS A 445 21.02 -17.06 2.82
CA LYS A 445 21.27 -15.64 3.05
C LYS A 445 20.27 -14.73 2.33
N ILE A 446 19.88 -15.08 1.10
CA ILE A 446 18.84 -14.34 0.35
C ILE A 446 17.53 -14.39 1.12
N LYS A 447 17.10 -15.57 1.57
CA LYS A 447 15.85 -15.72 2.32
C LYS A 447 15.86 -15.02 3.68
N GLU A 448 16.96 -15.11 4.43
CA GLU A 448 17.16 -14.33 5.68
C GLU A 448 17.03 -12.82 5.41
N THR A 449 17.64 -12.33 4.34
CA THR A 449 17.61 -10.90 3.99
C THR A 449 16.18 -10.46 3.64
N ILE A 450 15.45 -11.27 2.87
CA ILE A 450 14.04 -11.00 2.55
C ILE A 450 13.18 -11.04 3.82
N TYR A 451 13.42 -12.02 4.71
CA TYR A 451 12.72 -12.13 6.00
C TYR A 451 12.90 -10.86 6.82
N LEU A 452 14.16 -10.42 7.02
CA LEU A 452 14.47 -9.21 7.78
C LEU A 452 13.87 -7.95 7.13
N PHE A 453 13.95 -7.84 5.80
CA PHE A 453 13.36 -6.74 5.05
C PHE A 453 11.83 -6.67 5.21
N LEU A 454 11.14 -7.81 5.06
CA LEU A 454 9.68 -7.89 5.23
C LEU A 454 9.27 -7.60 6.67
N MET A 455 10.02 -8.10 7.66
CA MET A 455 9.79 -7.82 9.07
C MET A 455 9.95 -6.33 9.38
N GLN A 456 10.99 -5.69 8.85
CA GLN A 456 11.19 -4.25 8.97
C GLN A 456 10.03 -3.48 8.33
N LYS A 457 9.61 -3.86 7.11
CA LYS A 457 8.48 -3.21 6.42
C LYS A 457 7.17 -3.37 7.18
N LEU A 458 6.92 -4.53 7.78
CA LEU A 458 5.77 -4.76 8.63
C LEU A 458 5.79 -3.84 9.86
N GLN A 459 6.95 -3.70 10.51
CA GLN A 459 7.12 -2.82 11.66
C GLN A 459 6.92 -1.34 11.28
N GLU A 460 7.53 -0.87 10.19
CA GLU A 460 7.36 0.49 9.66
C GLU A 460 5.88 0.78 9.40
N LYS A 461 5.15 -0.14 8.75
CA LYS A 461 3.73 0.03 8.46
C LYS A 461 2.85 -0.02 9.71
N SER A 462 3.18 -0.84 10.69
CA SER A 462 2.46 -0.85 11.98
C SER A 462 2.58 0.46 12.75
N LEU A 463 3.68 1.19 12.57
CA LEU A 463 3.90 2.51 13.19
C LEU A 463 3.21 3.65 12.41
N VAL A 464 3.13 3.55 11.09
CA VAL A 464 2.53 4.58 10.21
C VAL A 464 1.01 4.44 10.12
N ASN A 465 0.46 3.23 10.24
CA ASN A 465 -0.99 2.99 10.22
C ASN A 465 -1.64 3.35 11.57
N SER A 466 -1.51 4.61 11.99
CA SER A 466 -2.34 5.13 13.09
C SER A 466 -3.75 5.40 12.54
N PRO A 467 -4.80 4.75 13.09
CA PRO A 467 -6.19 4.93 12.61
C PRO A 467 -6.74 6.36 12.68
N ASP A 468 -6.02 7.29 13.32
CA ASP A 468 -6.45 8.67 13.52
C ASP A 468 -6.12 9.61 12.36
N GLU A 469 -5.41 9.14 11.32
CA GLU A 469 -5.09 10.01 10.18
C GLU A 469 -6.32 10.25 9.29
N GLN A 470 -6.79 11.49 9.25
CA GLN A 470 -7.90 11.92 8.40
C GLN A 470 -7.42 12.12 6.96
N ALA A 471 -8.20 11.66 5.97
CA ALA A 471 -7.87 11.86 4.56
C ALA A 471 -7.94 13.34 4.15
N GLY A 472 -8.87 14.09 4.73
CA GLY A 472 -8.99 15.53 4.56
C GLY A 472 -9.04 16.24 5.91
N ARG A 473 -8.21 17.26 6.08
CA ARG A 473 -8.31 18.22 7.18
C ARG A 473 -9.34 19.28 6.83
N VAL A 474 -10.39 19.41 7.63
CA VAL A 474 -11.34 20.51 7.51
C VAL A 474 -10.60 21.82 7.80
N VAL A 475 -10.52 22.70 6.80
CA VAL A 475 -9.90 24.03 6.92
C VAL A 475 -10.95 25.00 7.41
N ASP A 476 -12.07 25.06 6.68
CA ASP A 476 -13.25 25.83 7.03
C ASP A 476 -14.43 24.88 7.14
N ALA A 477 -14.97 24.72 8.36
CA ALA A 477 -16.26 24.09 8.54
C ALA A 477 -17.35 24.88 7.80
N ALA A 478 -18.41 24.21 7.38
CA ALA A 478 -19.45 24.81 6.56
C ALA A 478 -20.02 26.07 7.23
N TYR A 479 -19.93 27.21 6.53
CA TYR A 479 -20.44 28.50 7.00
C TYR A 479 -21.40 29.11 5.97
N CYS A 480 -22.36 29.89 6.46
CA CYS A 480 -23.39 30.51 5.61
C CYS A 480 -23.06 31.96 5.27
N SER A 481 -23.49 32.41 4.09
CA SER A 481 -23.43 33.81 3.69
C SER A 481 -24.27 34.70 4.62
N ALA A 482 -23.75 35.88 4.97
CA ALA A 482 -24.49 36.83 5.82
C ALA A 482 -25.78 37.34 5.14
N LYS A 483 -25.71 37.55 3.82
CA LYS A 483 -26.83 38.00 2.98
C LYS A 483 -27.38 36.80 2.19
N PRO A 484 -28.71 36.74 1.96
CA PRO A 484 -29.30 35.70 1.13
C PRO A 484 -28.83 35.83 -0.33
N VAL A 485 -28.53 34.71 -0.96
CA VAL A 485 -28.08 34.63 -2.37
C VAL A 485 -29.27 34.69 -3.31
N PHE A 486 -30.43 34.19 -2.87
CA PHE A 486 -31.69 34.22 -3.59
C PHE A 486 -32.86 34.66 -2.70
N PRO A 487 -33.83 35.45 -3.21
CA PRO A 487 -33.86 36.09 -4.54
C PRO A 487 -33.00 37.37 -4.61
N LYS A 488 -32.27 37.54 -5.72
CA LYS A 488 -31.47 38.75 -6.00
C LYS A 488 -32.41 39.91 -6.33
N LYS A 489 -32.73 40.74 -5.32
CA LYS A 489 -33.72 41.85 -5.42
C LYS A 489 -33.54 42.73 -6.65
N LEU A 490 -32.29 43.08 -7.00
CA LEU A 490 -31.98 43.91 -8.17
C LEU A 490 -32.33 43.22 -9.49
N ILE A 491 -32.05 41.92 -9.60
CA ILE A 491 -32.35 41.13 -10.79
C ILE A 491 -33.86 40.96 -10.95
N VAL A 492 -34.58 40.65 -9.87
CA VAL A 492 -36.05 40.53 -9.90
C VAL A 492 -36.70 41.85 -10.35
N LEU A 493 -36.21 42.99 -9.84
CA LEU A 493 -36.71 44.31 -10.23
C LEU A 493 -36.37 44.64 -11.68
N ALA A 494 -35.15 44.32 -12.14
CA ALA A 494 -34.74 44.51 -13.53
C ALA A 494 -35.61 43.68 -14.50
N ILE A 495 -35.88 42.40 -14.18
CA ILE A 495 -36.76 41.54 -14.96
C ILE A 495 -38.19 42.12 -14.99
N ALA A 496 -38.71 42.57 -13.84
CA ALA A 496 -40.03 43.19 -13.77
C ALA A 496 -40.12 44.46 -14.62
N PHE A 497 -39.06 45.27 -14.66
CA PHE A 497 -38.97 46.47 -15.49
C PHE A 497 -38.97 46.13 -16.98
N VAL A 498 -38.14 45.17 -17.41
CA VAL A 498 -38.09 44.73 -18.81
C VAL A 498 -39.43 44.12 -19.23
N ALA A 499 -40.04 43.28 -18.38
CA ALA A 499 -41.36 42.72 -18.62
C ALA A 499 -42.44 43.82 -18.75
N ALA A 500 -42.40 44.84 -17.89
CA ALA A 500 -43.30 45.98 -17.97
C ALA A 500 -43.14 46.74 -19.30
N CYS A 501 -41.91 46.96 -19.77
CA CYS A 501 -41.64 47.58 -21.06
C CYS A 501 -42.19 46.75 -22.23
N ILE A 502 -41.94 45.44 -22.25
CA ILE A 502 -42.41 44.53 -23.31
C ILE A 502 -43.94 44.48 -23.32
N LEU A 503 -44.57 44.28 -22.17
CA LEU A 503 -46.04 44.24 -22.05
C LEU A 503 -46.68 45.57 -22.46
N SER A 504 -46.04 46.68 -22.11
CA SER A 504 -46.48 48.01 -22.54
C SER A 504 -46.39 48.19 -24.05
N LEU A 505 -45.30 47.74 -24.68
CA LEU A 505 -45.14 47.78 -26.14
C LEU A 505 -46.21 46.94 -26.85
N ILE A 506 -46.47 45.72 -26.37
CA ILE A 506 -47.50 44.83 -26.91
C ILE A 506 -48.89 45.46 -26.77
N ALA A 507 -49.20 46.04 -25.60
CA ALA A 507 -50.49 46.68 -25.36
C ALA A 507 -50.71 47.92 -26.24
N ILE A 508 -49.67 48.74 -26.44
CA ILE A 508 -49.71 49.90 -27.33
C ILE A 508 -49.89 49.43 -28.77
N TYR A 509 -49.13 48.42 -29.21
CA TYR A 509 -49.26 47.84 -30.56
C TYR A 509 -50.68 47.31 -30.83
N MET A 510 -51.23 46.54 -29.89
CA MET A 510 -52.62 46.04 -29.98
C MET A 510 -53.62 47.20 -30.06
N LYS A 511 -53.47 48.25 -29.24
CA LYS A 511 -54.37 49.40 -29.28
C LYS A 511 -54.26 50.15 -30.61
N VAL A 512 -53.05 50.38 -31.11
CA VAL A 512 -52.84 51.04 -32.41
C VAL A 512 -53.46 50.19 -33.53
N PHE A 513 -53.16 48.89 -33.59
CA PHE A 513 -53.68 48.03 -34.66
C PHE A 513 -55.21 47.88 -34.64
N VAL A 514 -55.83 47.80 -33.46
CA VAL A 514 -57.29 47.66 -33.31
C VAL A 514 -58.04 48.96 -33.59
N PHE A 515 -57.49 50.12 -33.18
CA PHE A 515 -58.17 51.42 -33.37
C PHE A 515 -57.87 52.10 -34.71
N THR A 516 -56.84 51.70 -35.46
CA THR A 516 -56.50 52.30 -36.77
C THR A 516 -57.21 51.62 -37.95
N LYS A 517 -57.98 50.55 -37.70
CA LYS A 517 -58.69 49.79 -38.73
C LYS A 517 -60.20 50.06 -38.79
N ARG A 518 -60.66 51.20 -38.26
CA ARG A 518 -62.07 51.61 -38.29
C ARG A 518 -62.24 52.98 -38.91
#